data_AF-A0A653RSS6-F1
#
_entry.id   AF-A0A653RSS6-F1
#
_cell.length_a   1.000
_cell.length_b   1.000
_cell.length_c   1.000
_cell.angle_alpha   90.00
_cell.angle_beta   90.00
_cell.angle_gamma   90.00
#
_symmetry.space_group_name_H-M   'P 1'
#
loop_
_entity.id
_entity.type
_entity.pdbx_description
1 polymer ?
#
loop_
_entity_poly.entity_id
_entity_poly.type
_entity_poly.pdbx_seq_one_letter_code
_entity_poly.pdbx_strand_id
1 'polypeptide(L)'
;MFRDVGSTLSNADLSHSNICSNLVSMRPKQDSIAFARMMAQIEADDNHPKPDDGKIIELDFGKQPLVRVGEIYGRAIKYTRSFGLVEWVDDRRVYHVEWFPAGQIKRVDRDSWRGRPL
;
A
#
# COMPACT_ATOMS: atom_id res chain seq x y z
N MET A 1 18.91 57.88 -51.19
CA MET A 1 17.89 58.94 -51.09
C MET A 1 16.82 58.42 -50.15
N PHE A 2 16.79 58.90 -48.89
CA PHE A 2 15.79 58.67 -47.80
C PHE A 2 15.51 57.20 -47.36
N ARG A 3 15.26 56.84 -46.11
CA ARG A 3 15.42 57.38 -44.74
C ARG A 3 15.14 56.15 -43.82
N ASP A 4 15.88 56.05 -42.72
CA ASP A 4 15.63 55.20 -41.55
C ASP A 4 14.25 55.45 -40.92
N VAL A 5 13.55 54.41 -40.40
CA VAL A 5 12.90 54.40 -39.05
C VAL A 5 12.55 52.94 -38.60
N GLY A 6 13.29 52.43 -37.61
CA GLY A 6 12.77 51.98 -36.30
C GLY A 6 11.91 50.70 -36.15
N SER A 7 12.58 49.65 -35.65
CA SER A 7 12.27 48.86 -34.44
C SER A 7 10.86 48.30 -34.16
N THR A 8 10.77 46.98 -34.06
CA THR A 8 10.34 46.27 -32.83
C THR A 8 10.90 44.86 -32.81
N LEU A 9 11.72 44.55 -31.80
CA LEU A 9 12.10 43.20 -31.41
C LEU A 9 10.97 42.62 -30.55
N SER A 10 10.55 41.39 -30.80
CA SER A 10 10.15 40.48 -29.72
C SER A 10 10.50 39.05 -30.11
N ASN A 11 11.36 38.48 -29.29
CA ASN A 11 11.89 37.12 -29.40
C ASN A 11 10.86 36.07 -28.95
N ALA A 12 11.12 34.86 -29.43
CA ALA A 12 10.75 33.56 -28.89
C ALA A 12 9.28 33.12 -29.06
N ASP A 13 9.09 32.08 -29.88
CA ASP A 13 8.67 30.83 -29.26
C ASP A 13 9.26 29.61 -29.98
N LEU A 14 9.95 28.80 -29.18
CA LEU A 14 10.66 27.59 -29.57
C LEU A 14 9.71 26.40 -29.49
N SER A 15 9.65 25.62 -30.57
CA SER A 15 9.73 24.14 -30.54
C SER A 15 9.22 23.42 -29.28
N HIS A 16 8.15 22.62 -29.40
CA HIS A 16 8.07 21.23 -28.91
C HIS A 16 6.82 20.55 -29.53
N SER A 17 6.97 19.61 -30.46
CA SER A 17 7.28 18.18 -30.26
C SER A 17 6.18 17.39 -29.56
N ASN A 18 5.43 16.66 -30.39
CA ASN A 18 4.61 15.47 -30.15
C ASN A 18 4.87 14.71 -28.84
N ILE A 19 3.85 14.56 -28.00
CA ILE A 19 3.71 13.40 -27.11
C ILE A 19 2.25 12.92 -27.09
N CYS A 20 2.06 11.77 -27.73
CA CYS A 20 1.04 10.73 -27.55
C CYS A 20 -0.08 10.98 -26.52
N SER A 21 -1.25 11.39 -27.00
CA SER A 21 -2.52 11.22 -26.30
C SER A 21 -3.02 9.78 -26.40
N ASN A 22 -2.30 8.84 -25.77
CA ASN A 22 -2.87 7.52 -25.45
C ASN A 22 -3.58 7.65 -24.10
N LEU A 23 -4.89 7.89 -24.16
CA LEU A 23 -5.78 7.85 -23.01
C LEU A 23 -5.78 6.43 -22.44
N VAL A 24 -4.86 6.14 -21.51
CA VAL A 24 -5.00 5.00 -20.61
C VAL A 24 -6.23 5.29 -19.77
N SER A 25 -7.30 4.54 -20.01
CA SER A 25 -8.50 4.54 -19.19
C SER A 25 -8.13 4.11 -17.77
N MET A 26 -7.75 5.08 -16.93
CA MET A 26 -7.63 4.92 -15.49
C MET A 26 -9.00 4.46 -14.95
N ARG A 27 -9.07 3.23 -14.44
CA ARG A 27 -10.17 2.82 -13.56
C ARG A 27 -9.80 3.26 -12.13
N PRO A 28 -10.44 4.29 -11.55
CA PRO A 28 -9.95 4.95 -10.34
C PRO A 28 -10.29 4.21 -9.03
N LYS A 29 -10.23 2.87 -9.01
CA LYS A 29 -10.60 2.07 -7.82
C LYS A 29 -9.58 1.02 -7.41
N GLN A 30 -8.75 0.55 -8.34
CA GLN A 30 -7.79 -0.51 -8.02
C GLN A 30 -6.51 0.05 -7.38
N ASP A 31 -6.06 1.20 -7.88
CA ASP A 31 -4.87 1.88 -7.34
C ASP A 31 -5.13 2.43 -5.93
N SER A 32 -6.36 2.87 -5.63
CA SER A 32 -6.68 3.46 -4.32
C SER A 32 -6.69 2.43 -3.19
N ILE A 33 -7.17 1.19 -3.43
CA ILE A 33 -7.17 0.14 -2.41
C ILE A 33 -5.75 -0.37 -2.17
N ALA A 34 -4.98 -0.62 -3.23
CA ALA A 34 -3.59 -1.06 -3.11
C ALA A 34 -2.75 0.01 -2.38
N PHE A 35 -2.94 1.28 -2.73
CA PHE A 35 -2.29 2.40 -2.06
C PHE A 35 -2.71 2.52 -0.60
N ALA A 36 -4.01 2.42 -0.27
CA ALA A 36 -4.48 2.48 1.11
C ALA A 36 -3.90 1.34 1.97
N ARG A 37 -3.81 0.12 1.41
CA ARG A 37 -3.16 -1.01 2.10
C ARG A 37 -1.67 -0.76 2.32
N MET A 38 -0.98 -0.24 1.31
CA MET A 38 0.43 0.12 1.41
C MET A 38 0.66 1.16 2.52
N MET A 39 -0.12 2.24 2.53
CA MET A 39 -0.03 3.28 3.56
C MET A 39 -0.32 2.74 4.96
N ALA A 40 -1.35 1.90 5.12
CA ALA A 40 -1.69 1.31 6.40
C ALA A 40 -0.59 0.36 6.93
N GLN A 41 0.10 -0.37 6.03
CA GLN A 41 1.24 -1.20 6.44
C GLN A 41 2.46 -0.36 6.85
N ILE A 42 2.75 0.74 6.14
CA ILE A 42 3.81 1.68 6.52
C ILE A 42 3.51 2.27 7.89
N GLU A 43 2.28 2.74 8.11
CA GLU A 43 1.83 3.27 9.41
C GLU A 43 1.95 2.22 10.51
N ALA A 44 1.58 0.96 10.23
CA ALA A 44 1.73 -0.11 11.21
C ALA A 44 3.20 -0.43 11.52
N ASP A 45 4.09 -0.39 10.52
CA ASP A 45 5.53 -0.58 10.72
C ASP A 45 6.11 0.56 11.59
N ASP A 46 5.73 1.82 11.33
CA ASP A 46 6.15 2.99 12.12
C ASP A 46 5.64 2.93 13.57
N ASN A 47 4.48 2.32 13.78
CA ASN A 47 3.85 2.14 15.10
C ASN A 47 4.13 0.75 15.71
N HIS A 48 5.21 0.05 15.30
CA HIS A 48 5.54 -1.25 15.87
C HIS A 48 5.66 -1.14 17.41
N PRO A 49 4.91 -1.95 18.21
CA PRO A 49 4.84 -1.81 19.67
C PRO A 49 6.19 -1.89 20.39
N LYS A 50 7.18 -2.48 19.72
CA LYS A 50 8.56 -2.61 20.20
C LYS A 50 9.56 -2.44 19.05
N PRO A 51 10.04 -1.22 18.75
CA PRO A 51 10.86 -0.96 17.54
C PRO A 51 12.21 -1.67 17.55
N ASP A 52 12.70 -2.10 18.71
CA ASP A 52 13.94 -2.87 18.89
C ASP A 52 13.74 -4.40 18.90
N ASP A 53 12.55 -4.90 18.54
CA ASP A 53 12.23 -6.34 18.59
C ASP A 53 12.93 -7.19 17.50
N GLY A 54 13.79 -6.55 16.72
CA GLY A 54 14.62 -7.19 15.71
C GLY A 54 14.15 -6.90 14.29
N LYS A 55 14.71 -7.66 13.34
CA LYS A 55 14.41 -7.48 11.91
C LYS A 55 12.96 -7.85 11.61
N ILE A 56 12.25 -6.97 10.91
CA ILE A 56 10.95 -7.28 10.30
C ILE A 56 11.18 -8.22 9.12
N ILE A 57 10.51 -9.37 9.15
CA ILE A 57 10.53 -10.39 8.10
C ILE A 57 9.18 -10.32 7.38
N GLU A 58 9.20 -9.92 6.11
CA GLU A 58 8.03 -9.93 5.25
C GLU A 58 7.82 -11.32 4.65
N LEU A 59 6.55 -11.74 4.55
CA LEU A 59 6.18 -13.01 3.95
C LEU A 59 5.71 -12.80 2.51
N ASP A 60 6.28 -13.60 1.61
CA ASP A 60 5.90 -13.63 0.20
C ASP A 60 4.39 -13.83 0.03
N PHE A 61 3.82 -13.16 -0.96
CA PHE A 61 2.44 -13.38 -1.40
C PHE A 61 2.25 -14.86 -1.78
N GLY A 62 1.46 -15.59 -0.97
CA GLY A 62 1.23 -17.03 -1.09
C GLY A 62 1.79 -17.88 0.05
N LYS A 63 2.75 -17.36 0.83
CA LYS A 63 3.26 -18.01 2.05
C LYS A 63 2.64 -17.45 3.34
N GLN A 64 1.80 -16.43 3.20
CA GLN A 64 1.10 -15.77 4.30
C GLN A 64 0.06 -16.72 4.90
N PRO A 65 0.26 -17.22 6.14
CA PRO A 65 -0.66 -18.17 6.74
C PRO A 65 -1.97 -17.49 7.14
N LEU A 66 -3.06 -18.25 7.08
CA LEU A 66 -4.31 -17.85 7.73
C LEU A 66 -4.12 -17.97 9.25
N VAL A 67 -4.55 -16.94 9.96
CA VAL A 67 -4.36 -16.86 11.41
C VAL A 67 -5.63 -16.40 12.10
N ARG A 68 -5.70 -16.70 13.40
CA ARG A 68 -6.71 -16.25 14.33
C ARG A 68 -6.05 -15.60 15.54
N VAL A 69 -6.54 -14.43 15.95
CA VAL A 69 -6.17 -13.73 17.17
C VAL A 69 -7.45 -13.39 17.93
N GLY A 70 -7.71 -14.05 19.06
CA GLY A 70 -9.00 -13.89 19.76
C GLY A 70 -10.18 -14.30 18.88
N GLU A 71 -10.98 -13.33 18.43
CA GLU A 71 -12.10 -13.51 17.49
C GLU A 71 -11.78 -13.06 16.06
N ILE A 72 -10.63 -12.42 15.85
CA ILE A 72 -10.18 -11.91 14.55
C ILE A 72 -9.63 -13.07 13.73
N TYR A 73 -10.05 -13.16 12.46
CA TYR A 73 -9.51 -14.08 11.47
C TYR A 73 -8.90 -13.28 10.32
N GLY A 74 -7.60 -13.47 10.07
CA GLY A 74 -6.83 -12.69 9.11
C GLY A 74 -5.73 -13.48 8.42
N ARG A 75 -4.80 -12.74 7.82
CA ARG A 75 -3.55 -13.26 7.26
C ARG A 75 -2.38 -12.60 7.96
N ALA A 76 -1.37 -13.39 8.34
CA ALA A 76 -0.13 -12.82 8.82
C ALA A 76 0.78 -12.48 7.64
N ILE A 77 1.25 -11.23 7.60
CA ILE A 77 2.00 -10.67 6.46
C ILE A 77 3.46 -10.34 6.82
N LYS A 78 3.73 -10.02 8.09
CA LYS A 78 5.08 -9.75 8.59
C LYS A 78 5.25 -10.35 9.98
N TYR A 79 6.50 -10.60 10.37
CA TYR A 79 6.86 -11.05 11.70
C TYR A 79 8.13 -10.37 12.20
N THR A 80 8.17 -10.12 13.49
CA THR A 80 9.39 -9.85 14.27
C THR A 80 9.62 -11.01 15.23
N ARG A 81 10.58 -10.88 16.16
CA ARG A 81 10.89 -11.95 17.12
C ARG A 81 9.69 -12.27 18.02
N SER A 82 8.95 -11.25 18.43
CA SER A 82 7.92 -11.33 19.47
C SER A 82 6.54 -10.91 18.96
N PHE A 83 6.43 -10.34 17.76
CA PHE A 83 5.15 -9.89 17.18
C PHE A 83 4.94 -10.41 15.76
N GLY A 84 3.67 -10.45 15.35
CA GLY A 84 3.29 -10.66 13.95
C GLY A 84 2.27 -9.61 13.51
N LEU A 85 2.46 -9.09 12.30
CA LEU A 85 1.55 -8.16 11.66
C LEU A 85 0.46 -8.94 10.94
N VAL A 86 -0.78 -8.68 11.30
CA VAL A 86 -1.95 -9.38 10.76
C VAL A 86 -2.83 -8.38 10.02
N GLU A 87 -3.20 -8.70 8.78
CA GLU A 87 -4.22 -7.98 8.03
C GLU A 87 -5.55 -8.75 8.06
N TRP A 88 -6.67 -8.03 8.17
CA TRP A 88 -8.01 -8.61 8.08
C TRP A 88 -9.03 -7.58 7.61
N VAL A 89 -10.23 -8.07 7.28
CA VAL A 89 -11.40 -7.24 7.01
C VAL A 89 -12.49 -7.60 7.99
N ASP A 90 -13.09 -6.58 8.61
CA ASP A 90 -14.21 -6.75 9.53
C ASP A 90 -15.56 -6.93 8.79
N ASP A 91 -16.64 -7.12 9.55
CA ASP A 91 -17.99 -7.26 8.98
C ASP A 91 -18.51 -5.99 8.28
N ARG A 92 -17.91 -4.83 8.56
CA ARG A 92 -18.22 -3.56 7.90
C ARG A 92 -17.41 -3.35 6.62
N ARG A 93 -16.65 -4.37 6.19
CA ARG A 93 -15.74 -4.32 5.03
C ARG A 93 -14.61 -3.30 5.21
N VAL A 94 -14.27 -2.96 6.45
CA VAL A 94 -13.12 -2.09 6.75
C VAL A 94 -11.87 -2.95 6.82
N TYR A 95 -10.82 -2.52 6.13
CA TYR A 95 -9.51 -3.14 6.16
C TYR A 95 -8.76 -2.68 7.40
N HIS A 96 -8.16 -3.63 8.11
CA HIS A 96 -7.38 -3.41 9.31
C HIS A 96 -6.03 -4.12 9.19
N VAL A 97 -5.02 -3.55 9.82
CA VAL A 97 -3.68 -4.12 9.91
C VAL A 97 -3.08 -3.73 11.25
N GLU A 98 -2.64 -4.73 12.02
CA GLU A 98 -2.18 -4.50 13.41
C GLU A 98 -1.14 -5.54 13.83
N TRP A 99 -0.25 -5.12 14.74
CA TRP A 99 0.74 -5.99 15.38
C TRP A 99 0.15 -6.69 16.59
N PHE A 100 0.25 -8.01 16.62
CA PHE A 100 -0.14 -8.82 17.78
C PHE A 100 1.07 -9.55 18.36
N PRO A 101 1.13 -9.75 19.69
CA PRO A 101 2.12 -10.63 20.30
C PRO A 101 2.05 -12.02 19.64
N ALA A 102 3.19 -12.56 19.22
CA ALA A 102 3.26 -13.81 18.46
C ALA A 102 2.59 -14.98 19.18
N GLY A 103 2.65 -15.01 20.53
CA GLY A 103 1.97 -16.03 21.33
C GLY A 103 0.44 -15.99 21.27
N GLN A 104 -0.17 -14.90 20.82
CA GLN A 104 -1.61 -14.77 20.61
C GLN A 104 -2.05 -15.18 19.19
N ILE A 105 -1.11 -15.25 18.24
CA ILE A 105 -1.38 -15.56 16.84
C ILE A 105 -1.41 -17.07 16.65
N LYS A 106 -2.61 -17.60 16.39
CA LYS A 106 -2.80 -19.04 16.11
C LYS A 106 -2.99 -19.26 14.63
N ARG A 107 -2.19 -20.16 14.04
CA ARG A 107 -2.43 -20.59 12.65
C ARG A 107 -3.72 -21.39 12.57
N VAL A 108 -4.47 -21.21 11.49
CA VAL A 108 -5.70 -21.94 11.23
C VAL A 108 -5.70 -22.49 9.81
N ASP A 109 -6.26 -23.68 9.64
CA ASP A 109 -6.48 -24.26 8.32
C ASP A 109 -7.65 -23.57 7.61
N ARG A 110 -7.70 -23.72 6.29
CA ARG A 110 -8.74 -23.10 5.44
C ARG A 110 -10.15 -23.49 5.87
N ASP A 111 -10.37 -24.73 6.31
CA ASP A 111 -11.70 -25.23 6.70
C ASP A 111 -12.21 -24.62 8.02
N SER A 112 -11.28 -24.25 8.89
CA SER A 112 -11.57 -23.62 10.19
C SER A 112 -11.57 -22.09 10.12
N TRP A 113 -11.14 -21.51 9.00
CA TRP A 113 -11.11 -20.07 8.83
C TRP A 113 -12.53 -19.51 8.62
N ARG A 114 -12.81 -18.41 9.33
CA ARG A 114 -14.11 -17.73 9.32
C ARG A 114 -14.00 -16.23 9.01
N GLY A 115 -12.82 -15.78 8.58
CA GLY A 115 -12.59 -14.39 8.20
C GLY A 115 -13.26 -14.01 6.89
N ARG A 116 -13.24 -12.71 6.59
CA ARG A 116 -13.67 -12.20 5.28
C ARG A 116 -12.49 -12.24 4.30
N PRO A 117 -12.72 -12.58 3.03
CA PRO A 117 -11.69 -12.45 2.01
C PRO A 117 -11.35 -10.97 1.80
N LEU A 118 -10.05 -10.68 1.76
CA LEU A 118 -9.49 -9.37 1.38
C LEU A 118 -9.64 -9.12 -0.12
#